data_AF-A0A924P135-F1
#
_entry.id   AF-A0A924P135-F1
#
_cell.length_a   1.000
_cell.length_b   1.000
_cell.length_c   1.000
_cell.angle_alpha   90.00
_cell.angle_beta   90.00
_cell.angle_gamma   90.00
#
_symmetry.space_group_name_H-M   'P 1'
#
loop_
_entity.id
_entity.type
_entity.pdbx_description
1 polymer ?
#
loop_
_entity_poly.entity_id
_entity_poly.type
_entity_poly.pdbx_seq_one_letter_code
_entity_poly.pdbx_strand_id
1 'polypeptide(L)'
;MATQNYRQENRPRPDIPDCEQRDNATQLAINIIKKTYCQKLKDDDNFIQAKKIGYEANEKIYKSKERRFLSTGDNYHRYLNTEISFGTQLVQANEKIKTNVANYILWDDALAKNLKDIFAAVKVAKTKMSDLRDAAIKLENSKNDSCNAAQWNLVTGKVEPTPPPQQQQQPTPADACKDIDEAIELLLCMPRALLLDADTIFKASSDIIGIQKFCNVSSLLPLHQILYTTADEFDKLLLSTIVLRKTDLDATQKDLKLALKDRTDFVMDLYNLRDDYGSLHATLEKICCPTCNCVNEEIGNCEPRLEECAEKICKICGEIRYPLGENPDPLPANQSANEN
;
A
#
# COMPACT_ATOMS: atom_id res chain seq x y z
N MET A 1 -4.80 -12.34 26.68
CA MET A 1 -5.12 -13.30 27.76
C MET A 1 -3.84 -13.55 28.55
N ALA A 2 -3.85 -13.16 29.82
CA ALA A 2 -2.71 -13.28 30.71
C ALA A 2 -2.59 -14.73 31.21
N THR A 3 -1.68 -15.51 30.63
CA THR A 3 -1.23 -16.75 31.28
C THR A 3 -0.25 -16.38 32.37
N GLN A 4 -0.78 -16.18 33.57
CA GLN A 4 -0.05 -16.23 34.83
C GLN A 4 0.56 -17.64 34.98
N ASN A 5 1.70 -17.88 34.34
CA ASN A 5 2.60 -18.93 34.80
C ASN A 5 3.45 -18.32 35.91
N TYR A 6 2.87 -18.22 37.10
CA TYR A 6 3.64 -18.30 38.34
C TYR A 6 4.30 -19.69 38.34
N ARG A 7 5.42 -19.85 37.62
CA ARG A 7 6.33 -20.97 37.85
C ARG A 7 6.84 -20.79 39.27
N GLN A 8 6.15 -21.52 40.14
CA GLN A 8 6.40 -21.79 41.55
C GLN A 8 7.73 -21.24 42.04
N GLU A 9 7.63 -20.32 43.00
CA GLU A 9 8.66 -20.10 44.00
C GLU A 9 8.82 -21.40 44.82
N ASN A 10 9.41 -22.44 44.23
CA ASN A 10 9.99 -23.54 44.98
C ASN A 10 11.34 -23.07 45.53
N ARG A 11 11.33 -21.98 46.31
CA ARG A 11 12.46 -21.65 47.16
C ARG A 11 12.30 -22.50 48.42
N PRO A 12 13.21 -23.43 48.71
CA PRO A 12 13.24 -24.03 50.03
C PRO A 12 13.50 -22.91 51.06
N ARG A 13 12.87 -23.00 52.23
CA ARG A 13 13.07 -22.03 53.31
C ARG A 13 14.51 -22.12 53.82
N PRO A 14 15.12 -21.01 54.26
CA PRO A 14 16.52 -20.96 54.70
C PRO A 14 16.79 -21.68 56.03
N ASP A 15 15.86 -22.48 56.55
CA ASP A 15 15.99 -23.19 57.82
C ASP A 15 16.89 -24.41 57.66
N ILE A 16 18.17 -24.15 57.43
CA ILE A 16 19.24 -25.13 57.53
C ILE A 16 19.48 -25.33 59.04
N PRO A 17 19.34 -26.55 59.58
CA PRO A 17 19.56 -26.80 61.00
C PRO A 17 20.99 -26.41 61.40
N ASP A 18 21.11 -25.57 62.44
CA ASP A 18 22.41 -25.21 63.02
C ASP A 18 22.98 -26.43 63.73
N CYS A 19 24.21 -26.82 63.38
CA CYS A 19 24.87 -27.94 64.05
C CYS A 19 25.20 -27.54 65.50
N GLU A 20 25.03 -28.44 66.48
CA GLU A 20 25.66 -28.24 67.79
C GLU A 20 27.16 -27.95 67.59
N GLN A 21 27.62 -26.77 68.00
CA GLN A 21 29.02 -26.39 67.92
C GLN A 21 29.83 -27.27 68.87
N ARG A 22 30.47 -28.31 68.33
CA ARG A 22 31.46 -29.13 69.05
C ARG A 22 32.85 -28.74 68.58
N ASP A 23 33.77 -28.55 69.51
CA ASP A 23 35.06 -27.89 69.30
C ASP A 23 36.18 -28.86 68.85
N ASN A 24 35.86 -29.78 67.91
CA ASN A 24 36.86 -30.69 67.33
C ASN A 24 37.28 -30.24 65.93
N ALA A 25 38.51 -30.60 65.52
CA ALA A 25 39.13 -30.15 64.27
C ALA A 25 38.30 -30.48 63.01
N THR A 26 37.58 -31.60 63.02
CA THR A 26 36.70 -32.05 61.93
C THR A 26 35.46 -31.17 61.80
N GLN A 27 34.82 -30.82 62.92
CA GLN A 27 33.65 -29.92 62.94
C GLN A 27 34.03 -28.51 62.46
N LEU A 28 35.21 -28.02 62.88
CA LEU A 28 35.76 -26.73 62.41
C LEU A 28 35.94 -26.71 60.89
N ALA A 29 36.50 -27.77 60.29
CA ALA A 29 36.66 -27.88 58.84
C ALA A 29 35.32 -27.90 58.09
N ILE A 30 34.33 -28.64 58.61
CA ILE A 30 32.98 -28.71 58.03
C ILE A 30 32.27 -27.36 58.13
N ASN A 31 32.39 -26.68 59.26
CA ASN A 31 31.80 -25.35 59.46
C ASN A 31 32.41 -24.31 58.51
N ILE A 32 33.71 -24.39 58.21
CA ILE A 32 34.35 -23.54 57.20
C ILE A 32 33.72 -23.78 55.82
N ILE A 33 33.56 -25.05 55.41
CA ILE A 33 32.95 -25.42 54.13
C ILE A 33 31.49 -24.96 54.07
N LYS A 34 30.70 -25.21 55.12
CA LYS A 34 29.31 -24.73 55.22
C LYS A 34 29.22 -23.22 55.08
N LYS A 35 30.08 -22.46 55.77
CA LYS A 35 30.11 -21.00 55.67
C LYS A 35 30.39 -20.53 54.24
N THR A 36 31.27 -21.22 53.50
CA THR A 36 31.51 -20.94 52.07
C THR A 36 30.26 -21.16 51.22
N TYR A 37 29.54 -22.27 51.42
CA TYR A 37 28.30 -22.54 50.68
C TYR A 37 27.16 -21.58 51.06
N CYS A 38 26.99 -21.24 52.34
CA CYS A 38 26.03 -20.24 52.79
C CYS A 38 26.30 -18.86 52.16
N GLN A 39 27.58 -18.47 52.07
CA GLN A 39 27.95 -17.22 51.42
C GLN A 39 27.62 -17.25 49.93
N LYS A 40 27.94 -18.34 49.22
CA LYS A 40 27.58 -18.52 47.81
C LYS A 40 26.06 -18.46 47.58
N LEU A 41 25.26 -19.12 48.40
CA LEU A 41 23.79 -19.07 48.32
C LEU A 41 23.27 -17.63 48.48
N LYS A 42 23.84 -16.86 49.40
CA LYS A 42 23.46 -15.46 49.59
C LYS A 42 23.83 -14.60 48.37
N ASP A 43 25.01 -14.83 47.80
CA ASP A 43 25.47 -14.12 46.62
C ASP A 43 24.60 -14.49 45.40
N ASP A 44 24.28 -15.77 45.21
CA ASP A 44 23.41 -16.25 44.13
C ASP A 44 21.98 -15.72 44.25
N ASP A 45 21.42 -15.62 45.46
CA ASP A 45 20.10 -15.00 45.65
C ASP A 45 20.11 -13.53 45.22
N ASN A 46 21.16 -12.78 45.56
CA ASN A 46 21.33 -11.40 45.10
C ASN A 46 21.43 -11.33 43.57
N PHE A 47 22.18 -12.24 42.93
CA PHE A 47 22.29 -12.31 41.47
C PHE A 47 20.95 -12.66 40.80
N ILE A 48 20.19 -13.61 41.37
CA ILE A 48 18.84 -13.97 40.88
C ILE A 48 17.91 -12.76 40.93
N GLN A 49 17.90 -12.01 42.04
CA GLN A 49 17.06 -10.81 42.17
C GLN A 49 17.46 -9.73 41.15
N ALA A 50 18.76 -9.47 40.98
CA ALA A 50 19.26 -8.53 40.00
C ALA A 50 18.85 -8.93 38.56
N LYS A 51 18.97 -10.22 38.21
CA LYS A 51 18.56 -10.74 36.90
C LYS A 51 17.04 -10.69 36.71
N LYS A 52 16.24 -10.91 37.76
CA LYS A 52 14.77 -10.75 37.73
C LYS A 52 14.37 -9.32 37.36
N ILE A 53 14.96 -8.33 38.02
CA ILE A 53 14.74 -6.91 37.71
C ILE A 53 15.16 -6.61 36.26
N GLY A 54 16.33 -7.12 35.85
CA GLY A 54 16.82 -6.99 34.47
C GLY A 54 15.88 -7.61 33.43
N TYR A 55 15.32 -8.80 33.69
CA TYR A 55 14.35 -9.43 32.82
C TYR A 55 13.06 -8.61 32.69
N GLU A 56 12.49 -8.14 33.80
CA GLU A 56 11.26 -7.35 33.78
C GLU A 56 11.44 -6.03 33.02
N ALA A 57 12.62 -5.39 33.14
CA ALA A 57 12.96 -4.21 32.35
C ALA A 57 13.04 -4.54 30.85
N ASN A 58 13.70 -5.64 30.48
CA ASN A 58 13.84 -6.06 29.08
C ASN A 58 12.52 -6.52 28.45
N GLU A 59 11.63 -7.16 29.23
CA GLU A 59 10.26 -7.49 28.78
C GLU A 59 9.50 -6.22 28.38
N LYS A 60 9.57 -5.16 29.21
CA LYS A 60 8.92 -3.87 28.91
C LYS A 60 9.50 -3.23 27.64
N ILE A 61 10.83 -3.27 27.49
CA ILE A 61 11.51 -2.75 26.28
C ILE A 61 11.05 -3.53 25.05
N TYR A 62 11.08 -4.86 25.10
CA TYR A 62 10.61 -5.74 24.02
C TYR A 62 9.16 -5.40 23.63
N LYS A 63 8.24 -5.30 24.60
CA LYS A 63 6.83 -4.94 24.34
C LYS A 63 6.62 -3.54 23.78
N SER A 64 7.50 -2.60 24.11
CA SER A 64 7.49 -1.27 23.52
C SER A 64 7.95 -1.31 22.05
N LYS A 65 9.05 -2.02 21.77
CA LYS A 65 9.58 -2.19 20.41
C LYS A 65 8.63 -2.97 19.51
N GLU A 66 7.95 -4.00 20.04
CA GLU A 66 6.93 -4.79 19.33
C GLU A 66 5.80 -3.89 18.82
N ARG A 67 5.23 -3.05 19.71
CA ARG A 67 4.19 -2.08 19.35
C ARG A 67 4.65 -1.09 18.28
N ARG A 68 5.90 -0.60 18.39
CA ARG A 68 6.46 0.31 17.40
C ARG A 68 6.62 -0.36 16.04
N PHE A 69 7.12 -1.60 15.97
CA PHE A 69 7.25 -2.35 14.73
C PHE A 69 5.89 -2.56 14.06
N LEU A 70 4.87 -2.99 14.80
CA LEU A 70 3.51 -3.17 14.26
C LEU A 70 2.93 -1.85 13.73
N SER A 71 3.04 -0.77 14.50
CA SER A 71 2.54 0.54 14.06
C SER A 71 3.28 1.09 12.82
N THR A 72 4.60 0.88 12.74
CA THR A 72 5.37 1.25 11.54
C THR A 72 4.95 0.41 10.33
N GLY A 73 4.70 -0.89 10.54
CA GLY A 73 4.23 -1.81 9.51
C GLY A 73 2.87 -1.39 8.93
N ASP A 74 1.91 -1.06 9.79
CA ASP A 74 0.60 -0.56 9.38
C ASP A 74 0.72 0.72 8.53
N ASN A 75 1.58 1.66 8.95
CA ASN A 75 1.81 2.89 8.19
C ASN A 75 2.44 2.61 6.82
N TYR A 76 3.45 1.73 6.75
CA TYR A 76 4.05 1.31 5.49
C TYR A 76 3.00 0.72 4.53
N HIS A 77 2.14 -0.19 5.02
CA HIS A 77 1.09 -0.80 4.21
C HIS A 77 0.03 0.21 3.75
N ARG A 78 -0.28 1.25 4.53
CA ARG A 78 -1.21 2.31 4.09
C ARG A 78 -0.67 3.06 2.86
N TYR A 79 0.60 3.43 2.85
CA TYR A 79 1.20 4.10 1.69
C TYR A 79 1.28 3.17 0.49
N LEU A 80 1.68 1.91 0.69
CA LEU A 80 1.70 0.89 -0.36
C LEU A 80 0.32 0.71 -1.01
N ASN A 81 -0.72 0.53 -0.20
CA ASN A 81 -2.08 0.35 -0.70
C ASN A 81 -2.61 1.61 -1.41
N THR A 82 -2.23 2.79 -0.92
CA THR A 82 -2.61 4.07 -1.53
C THR A 82 -1.94 4.25 -2.89
N GLU A 83 -0.67 3.89 -3.02
CA GLU A 83 0.05 3.94 -4.30
C GLU A 83 -0.58 3.01 -5.33
N ILE A 84 -0.80 1.74 -4.96
CA ILE A 84 -1.43 0.75 -5.84
C ILE A 84 -2.84 1.18 -6.27
N SER A 85 -3.64 1.72 -5.35
CA SER A 85 -5.05 2.04 -5.60
C SER A 85 -5.24 3.40 -6.27
N PHE A 86 -4.50 4.42 -5.86
CA PHE A 86 -4.72 5.80 -6.31
C PHE A 86 -3.57 6.33 -7.16
N GLY A 87 -2.32 6.10 -6.78
CA GLY A 87 -1.15 6.59 -7.53
C GLY A 87 -1.15 6.07 -8.96
N THR A 88 -1.04 4.75 -9.12
CA THR A 88 -1.03 4.09 -10.43
C THR A 88 -2.30 4.38 -11.25
N GLN A 89 -3.49 4.32 -10.63
CA GLN A 89 -4.76 4.56 -11.35
C GLN A 89 -4.89 6.00 -11.85
N LEU A 90 -4.50 6.98 -11.04
CA LEU A 90 -4.58 8.39 -11.40
C LEU A 90 -3.66 8.72 -12.57
N VAL A 91 -2.43 8.20 -12.57
CA VAL A 91 -1.48 8.37 -13.68
C VAL A 91 -2.02 7.74 -14.97
N GLN A 92 -2.54 6.51 -14.91
CA GLN A 92 -3.11 5.84 -16.07
C GLN A 92 -4.37 6.56 -16.61
N ALA A 93 -5.25 7.02 -15.72
CA ALA A 93 -6.43 7.78 -16.11
C ALA A 93 -6.04 9.08 -16.83
N ASN A 94 -5.04 9.80 -16.32
CA ASN A 94 -4.55 11.01 -16.96
C ASN A 94 -3.89 10.73 -18.32
N GLU A 95 -3.10 9.66 -18.48
CA GLU A 95 -2.58 9.27 -19.81
C GLU A 95 -3.69 8.97 -20.83
N LYS A 96 -4.77 8.32 -20.38
CA LYS A 96 -5.94 8.08 -21.24
C LYS A 96 -6.66 9.38 -21.62
N ILE A 97 -6.84 10.29 -20.66
CA ILE A 97 -7.45 11.60 -20.94
C ILE A 97 -6.57 12.39 -21.91
N LYS A 98 -5.25 12.37 -21.75
CA LYS A 98 -4.28 13.00 -22.66
C LYS A 98 -4.49 12.58 -24.09
N THR A 99 -4.55 11.27 -24.29
CA THR A 99 -4.77 10.65 -25.60
C THR A 99 -6.11 11.11 -26.19
N ASN A 100 -7.17 11.12 -25.38
CA ASN A 100 -8.49 11.54 -25.84
C ASN A 100 -8.55 13.04 -26.19
N VAL A 101 -7.95 13.91 -25.37
CA VAL A 101 -7.86 15.36 -25.65
C VAL A 101 -7.11 15.61 -26.95
N ALA A 102 -5.98 14.93 -27.17
CA ALA A 102 -5.24 15.03 -28.43
C ALA A 102 -6.11 14.61 -29.64
N ASN A 103 -6.88 13.53 -29.52
CA ASN A 103 -7.81 13.10 -30.58
C ASN A 103 -8.92 14.12 -30.83
N TYR A 104 -9.50 14.71 -29.78
CA TYR A 104 -10.54 15.73 -29.94
C TYR A 104 -10.01 17.00 -30.62
N ILE A 105 -8.77 17.38 -30.36
CA ILE A 105 -8.12 18.50 -31.06
C ILE A 105 -8.00 18.19 -32.55
N LEU A 106 -7.55 16.97 -32.92
CA LEU A 106 -7.47 16.56 -34.32
C LEU A 106 -8.86 16.59 -35.00
N TRP A 107 -9.90 16.17 -34.30
CA TRP A 107 -11.27 16.21 -34.82
C TRP A 107 -11.80 17.64 -34.96
N ASP A 108 -11.51 18.52 -34.00
CA ASP A 108 -11.88 19.93 -34.03
C ASP A 108 -11.18 20.65 -35.21
N ASP A 109 -9.89 20.41 -35.42
CA ASP A 109 -9.13 20.95 -36.55
C ASP A 109 -9.68 20.47 -37.91
N ALA A 110 -9.99 19.18 -38.01
CA ALA A 110 -10.59 18.61 -39.21
C ALA A 110 -11.99 19.20 -39.49
N LEU A 111 -12.82 19.35 -38.45
CA LEU A 111 -14.12 20.00 -38.56
C LEU A 111 -13.99 21.46 -38.99
N ALA A 112 -13.07 22.21 -38.37
CA ALA A 112 -12.81 23.61 -38.70
C ALA A 112 -12.38 23.78 -40.17
N LYS A 113 -11.56 22.86 -40.68
CA LYS A 113 -11.15 22.82 -42.09
C LYS A 113 -12.36 22.57 -43.00
N ASN A 114 -13.13 21.51 -42.74
CA ASN A 114 -14.28 21.16 -43.55
C ASN A 114 -15.35 22.26 -43.59
N LEU A 115 -15.61 22.91 -42.44
CA LEU A 115 -16.54 24.03 -42.37
C LEU A 115 -16.07 25.24 -43.18
N LYS A 116 -14.76 25.56 -43.16
CA LYS A 116 -14.19 26.63 -44.01
C LYS A 116 -14.33 26.31 -45.49
N ASP A 117 -14.11 25.05 -45.88
CA ASP A 117 -14.24 24.61 -47.27
C ASP A 117 -15.70 24.72 -47.75
N ILE A 118 -16.66 24.30 -46.93
CA ILE A 118 -18.11 24.48 -47.19
C ILE A 118 -18.45 25.96 -47.31
N PHE A 119 -17.99 26.79 -46.37
CA PHE A 119 -18.24 28.23 -46.40
C PHE A 119 -17.67 28.89 -47.67
N ALA A 120 -16.48 28.48 -48.11
CA ALA A 120 -15.89 28.96 -49.36
C ALA A 120 -16.75 28.57 -50.57
N ALA A 121 -17.22 27.32 -50.63
CA ALA A 121 -18.11 26.84 -51.69
C ALA A 121 -19.45 27.60 -51.71
N VAL A 122 -20.07 27.79 -50.54
CA VAL A 122 -21.33 28.55 -50.42
C VAL A 122 -21.11 30.01 -50.81
N LYS A 123 -19.97 30.62 -50.45
CA LYS A 123 -19.63 31.98 -50.88
C LYS A 123 -19.57 32.10 -52.40
N VAL A 124 -18.92 31.15 -53.06
CA VAL A 124 -18.84 31.11 -54.53
C VAL A 124 -20.23 30.94 -55.14
N ALA A 125 -21.04 30.01 -54.61
CA ALA A 125 -22.41 29.80 -55.06
C ALA A 125 -23.25 31.07 -54.92
N LYS A 126 -23.18 31.76 -53.76
CA LYS A 126 -23.85 33.04 -53.52
C LYS A 126 -23.44 34.11 -54.55
N THR A 127 -22.14 34.24 -54.83
CA THR A 127 -21.67 35.18 -55.88
C THR A 127 -22.28 34.84 -57.23
N LYS A 128 -22.33 33.56 -57.62
CA LYS A 128 -22.95 33.14 -58.88
C LYS A 128 -24.47 33.34 -58.92
N MET A 129 -25.17 33.17 -57.79
CA MET A 129 -26.59 33.49 -57.69
C MET A 129 -26.83 35.00 -57.78
N SER A 130 -25.91 35.83 -57.27
CA SER A 130 -25.96 37.28 -57.44
C SER A 130 -25.79 37.67 -58.90
N ASP A 131 -24.81 37.09 -59.59
CA ASP A 131 -24.59 37.30 -61.03
C ASP A 131 -25.85 36.93 -61.83
N LEU A 132 -26.49 35.80 -61.48
CA LEU A 132 -27.72 35.33 -62.12
C LEU A 132 -28.90 36.27 -61.85
N ARG A 133 -29.04 36.79 -60.62
CA ARG A 133 -30.06 37.80 -60.30
C ARG A 133 -29.84 39.07 -61.10
N ASP A 134 -28.62 39.55 -61.22
CA ASP A 134 -28.32 40.76 -61.97
C ASP A 134 -28.59 40.58 -63.47
N ALA A 135 -28.36 39.37 -64.01
CA ALA A 135 -28.77 39.00 -65.37
C ALA A 135 -30.30 38.95 -65.52
N ALA A 136 -31.02 38.41 -64.54
CA ALA A 136 -32.49 38.38 -64.52
C ALA A 136 -33.09 39.80 -64.47
N ILE A 137 -32.52 40.70 -63.67
CA ILE A 137 -32.96 42.12 -63.62
C ILE A 137 -32.74 42.80 -64.98
N LYS A 138 -31.62 42.52 -65.66
CA LYS A 138 -31.41 43.04 -67.03
C LYS A 138 -32.44 42.50 -68.00
N LEU A 139 -32.76 41.20 -67.93
CA LEU A 139 -33.80 40.58 -68.75
C LEU A 139 -35.18 41.19 -68.49
N GLU A 140 -35.53 41.43 -67.22
CA GLU A 140 -36.77 42.09 -66.82
C GLU A 140 -36.85 43.54 -67.33
N ASN A 141 -35.75 44.29 -67.22
CA ASN A 141 -35.69 45.63 -67.78
C ASN A 141 -35.83 45.62 -69.31
N SER A 142 -35.21 44.65 -70.00
CA SER A 142 -35.39 44.46 -71.45
C SER A 142 -36.80 44.00 -71.82
N LYS A 143 -37.49 43.26 -70.94
CA LYS A 143 -38.92 42.91 -71.07
C LYS A 143 -39.82 44.12 -70.98
N ASN A 144 -39.54 45.00 -70.01
CA ASN A 144 -40.37 46.16 -69.73
C ASN A 144 -39.99 47.40 -70.57
N ASP A 145 -38.97 47.31 -71.42
CA ASP A 145 -38.57 48.39 -72.33
C ASP A 145 -39.53 48.46 -73.52
N SER A 146 -40.24 49.58 -73.63
CA SER A 146 -41.15 49.89 -74.73
C SER A 146 -40.51 49.74 -76.13
N CYS A 147 -39.19 49.90 -76.26
CA CYS A 147 -38.46 49.72 -77.52
C CYS A 147 -38.39 48.25 -77.96
N ASN A 148 -38.50 47.30 -77.03
CA ASN A 148 -38.39 45.86 -77.29
C ASN A 148 -39.76 45.15 -77.34
N ALA A 149 -40.87 45.87 -77.12
CA ALA A 149 -42.21 45.29 -77.08
C ALA A 149 -42.57 44.50 -78.35
N ALA A 150 -42.16 44.99 -79.53
CA ALA A 150 -42.38 44.28 -80.79
C ALA A 150 -41.60 42.94 -80.88
N GLN A 151 -40.39 42.89 -80.32
CA GLN A 151 -39.58 41.67 -80.29
C GLN A 151 -40.15 40.66 -79.29
N TRP A 152 -40.64 41.13 -78.14
CA TRP A 152 -41.34 40.27 -77.17
C TRP A 152 -42.63 39.70 -77.73
N ASN A 153 -43.44 40.51 -78.42
CA ASN A 153 -44.68 40.05 -79.06
C ASN A 153 -44.41 38.97 -80.13
N LEU A 154 -43.26 39.03 -80.82
CA LEU A 154 -42.84 38.00 -81.78
C LEU A 154 -42.43 36.70 -81.09
N VAL A 155 -41.78 36.77 -79.92
CA VAL A 155 -41.29 35.61 -79.18
C VAL A 155 -42.42 34.90 -78.43
N THR A 156 -43.33 35.65 -77.82
CA THR A 156 -44.40 35.13 -76.95
C THR A 156 -45.71 34.92 -77.72
N GLY A 157 -45.87 35.53 -78.90
CA GLY A 157 -47.11 35.53 -79.68
C GLY A 157 -48.25 36.34 -79.03
N LYS A 158 -47.98 37.05 -77.93
CA LYS A 158 -48.96 37.88 -77.22
C LYS A 158 -48.71 39.35 -77.54
N VAL A 159 -49.75 40.11 -77.85
CA VAL A 159 -49.67 41.55 -78.14
C VAL A 159 -50.08 42.31 -76.88
N GLU A 160 -49.21 43.18 -76.33
CA GLU A 160 -49.59 44.09 -75.25
C GLU A 160 -50.75 45.02 -75.68
N PRO A 161 -51.71 45.33 -74.79
CA PRO A 161 -52.88 46.13 -75.14
C PRO A 161 -52.49 47.61 -75.30
N THR A 162 -52.04 47.99 -76.50
CA THR A 162 -52.06 49.39 -76.95
C THR A 162 -53.27 49.61 -77.87
N PRO A 163 -53.86 50.82 -77.90
CA PRO A 163 -55.17 51.06 -78.51
C PRO A 163 -55.14 50.80 -80.03
N PRO A 164 -56.28 50.44 -80.63
CA PRO A 164 -56.30 49.67 -81.87
C PRO A 164 -55.79 50.52 -83.04
N PRO A 165 -55.11 49.90 -84.01
CA PRO A 165 -55.84 49.67 -85.25
C PRO A 165 -55.51 48.35 -85.97
N GLN A 166 -56.57 47.81 -86.58
CA GLN A 166 -56.59 46.94 -87.76
C GLN A 166 -55.97 45.54 -87.63
N GLN A 167 -56.87 44.55 -87.59
CA GLN A 167 -56.71 43.14 -87.99
C GLN A 167 -55.27 42.71 -88.34
N GLN A 168 -54.42 42.58 -87.35
CA GLN A 168 -53.25 41.72 -87.44
C GLN A 168 -53.66 40.40 -86.79
N GLN A 169 -53.67 39.32 -87.58
CA GLN A 169 -53.75 37.97 -87.06
C GLN A 169 -52.68 37.86 -85.99
N GLN A 170 -53.09 37.58 -84.74
CA GLN A 170 -52.14 37.28 -83.67
C GLN A 170 -51.27 36.10 -84.15
N PRO A 171 -49.95 36.30 -84.31
CA PRO A 171 -49.08 35.22 -84.72
C PRO A 171 -49.17 34.12 -83.66
N THR A 172 -49.62 32.93 -84.06
CA THR A 172 -49.64 31.79 -83.15
C THR A 172 -48.19 31.42 -82.89
N PRO A 173 -47.72 31.38 -81.63
CA PRO A 173 -46.34 31.04 -81.34
C PRO A 173 -46.06 29.64 -81.90
N ALA A 174 -44.87 29.44 -82.47
CA ALA A 174 -44.43 28.13 -82.93
C ALA A 174 -44.52 27.11 -81.78
N ASP A 175 -44.75 25.83 -82.05
CA ASP A 175 -44.92 24.80 -81.01
C ASP A 175 -43.77 24.77 -79.98
N ALA A 176 -42.55 25.12 -80.41
CA ALA A 176 -41.35 25.23 -79.57
C ALA A 176 -41.35 26.42 -78.58
N CYS A 177 -42.25 27.40 -78.76
CA CYS A 177 -42.35 28.63 -77.95
C CYS A 177 -43.63 28.69 -77.11
N LYS A 178 -44.42 27.61 -77.02
CA LYS A 178 -45.70 27.59 -76.30
C LYS A 178 -45.56 27.92 -74.80
N ASP A 179 -44.47 27.47 -74.17
CA ASP A 179 -44.24 27.64 -72.73
C ASP A 179 -43.23 28.76 -72.44
N ILE A 180 -42.92 29.60 -73.44
CA ILE A 180 -41.82 30.55 -73.33
C ILE A 180 -42.05 31.61 -72.25
N ASP A 181 -43.31 32.03 -72.04
CA ASP A 181 -43.66 32.99 -70.99
C ASP A 181 -43.40 32.42 -69.59
N GLU A 182 -43.77 31.16 -69.35
CA GLU A 182 -43.54 30.48 -68.07
C GLU A 182 -42.04 30.27 -67.85
N ALA A 183 -41.30 29.89 -68.90
CA ALA A 183 -39.85 29.77 -68.85
C ALA A 183 -39.16 31.12 -68.55
N ILE A 184 -39.62 32.22 -69.17
CA ILE A 184 -39.10 33.57 -68.91
C ILE A 184 -39.44 34.00 -67.49
N GLU A 185 -40.67 33.81 -67.01
CA GLU A 185 -41.02 34.13 -65.63
C GLU A 185 -40.18 33.34 -64.63
N LEU A 186 -39.92 32.06 -64.90
CA LEU A 186 -39.02 31.24 -64.09
C LEU A 186 -37.58 31.80 -64.08
N LEU A 187 -37.07 32.23 -65.25
CA LEU A 187 -35.76 32.89 -65.38
C LEU A 187 -35.70 34.25 -64.66
N LEU A 188 -36.83 34.91 -64.42
CA LEU A 188 -36.91 36.16 -63.67
C LEU A 188 -37.05 35.93 -62.16
N CYS A 189 -37.93 35.01 -61.76
CA CYS A 189 -38.30 34.77 -60.36
C CYS A 189 -37.32 33.86 -59.62
N MET A 190 -36.87 32.77 -60.23
CA MET A 190 -36.03 31.76 -59.58
C MET A 190 -34.67 32.33 -59.09
N PRO A 191 -33.95 33.19 -59.85
CA PRO A 191 -32.69 33.76 -59.38
C PRO A 191 -32.81 34.62 -58.11
N ARG A 192 -33.95 35.30 -57.92
CA ARG A 192 -34.23 36.07 -56.70
C ARG A 192 -34.40 35.15 -55.49
N ALA A 193 -35.14 34.05 -55.65
CA ALA A 193 -35.32 33.05 -54.60
C ALA A 193 -34.01 32.33 -54.24
N LEU A 194 -33.26 31.87 -55.26
CA LEU A 194 -31.99 31.18 -55.07
C LEU A 194 -30.94 32.04 -54.36
N LEU A 195 -30.91 33.36 -54.61
CA LEU A 195 -30.02 34.25 -53.89
C LEU A 195 -30.38 34.36 -52.40
N LEU A 196 -31.68 34.44 -52.07
CA LEU A 196 -32.15 34.49 -50.67
C LEU A 196 -31.82 33.19 -49.93
N ASP A 197 -31.97 32.05 -50.59
CA ASP A 197 -31.59 30.74 -50.03
C ASP A 197 -30.06 30.68 -49.81
N ALA A 198 -29.27 31.10 -50.80
CA ALA A 198 -27.82 31.16 -50.69
C ALA A 198 -27.35 32.10 -49.57
N ASP A 199 -28.01 33.24 -49.38
CA ASP A 199 -27.75 34.17 -48.28
C ASP A 199 -28.03 33.54 -46.92
N THR A 200 -29.15 32.82 -46.80
CA THR A 200 -29.54 32.12 -45.57
C THR A 200 -28.50 31.05 -45.21
N ILE A 201 -28.11 30.22 -46.18
CA ILE A 201 -27.10 29.18 -46.00
C ILE A 201 -25.73 29.80 -45.67
N PHE A 202 -25.35 30.89 -46.34
CA PHE A 202 -24.10 31.60 -46.09
C PHE A 202 -24.02 32.15 -44.66
N LYS A 203 -25.11 32.76 -44.17
CA LYS A 203 -25.20 33.26 -42.80
C LYS A 203 -25.11 32.12 -41.78
N ALA A 204 -25.90 31.06 -41.95
CA ALA A 204 -25.88 29.90 -41.07
C ALA A 204 -24.49 29.23 -41.02
N SER A 205 -23.82 29.13 -42.17
CA SER A 205 -22.45 28.58 -42.26
C SER A 205 -21.45 29.43 -41.48
N SER A 206 -21.58 30.76 -41.55
CA SER A 206 -20.74 31.68 -40.76
C SER A 206 -20.96 31.52 -39.26
N ASP A 207 -22.21 31.38 -38.82
CA ASP A 207 -22.57 31.23 -37.41
C ASP A 207 -22.00 29.92 -36.82
N ILE A 208 -22.10 28.81 -37.56
CA ILE A 208 -21.53 27.51 -37.16
C ILE A 208 -20.01 27.58 -37.03
N ILE A 209 -19.31 28.23 -37.96
CA ILE A 209 -17.85 28.46 -37.86
C ILE A 209 -17.53 29.29 -36.61
N GLY A 210 -18.35 30.30 -36.31
CA GLY A 210 -18.22 31.11 -35.11
C GLY A 210 -18.29 30.28 -33.84
N ILE A 211 -19.34 29.45 -33.71
CA ILE A 211 -19.54 28.55 -32.56
C ILE A 211 -18.35 27.59 -32.40
N GLN A 212 -17.90 26.96 -33.50
CA GLN A 212 -16.77 26.04 -33.48
C GLN A 212 -15.51 26.72 -32.92
N LYS A 213 -15.20 27.95 -33.35
CA LYS A 213 -14.07 28.71 -32.81
C LYS A 213 -14.18 29.00 -31.30
N PHE A 214 -15.37 29.27 -30.80
CA PHE A 214 -15.60 29.53 -29.37
C PHE A 214 -15.48 28.25 -28.52
N CYS A 215 -15.93 27.11 -29.04
CA CYS A 215 -15.89 25.82 -28.35
C CYS A 215 -14.54 25.08 -28.47
N ASN A 216 -13.47 25.77 -28.85
CA ASN A 216 -12.18 25.16 -29.16
C ASN A 216 -11.62 24.33 -27.98
N VAL A 217 -11.52 23.02 -28.22
CA VAL A 217 -11.04 22.01 -27.28
C VAL A 217 -9.55 22.21 -26.92
N SER A 218 -8.79 22.93 -27.74
CA SER A 218 -7.37 23.24 -27.49
C SER A 218 -7.15 24.01 -26.19
N SER A 219 -8.17 24.74 -25.71
CA SER A 219 -8.13 25.43 -24.42
C SER A 219 -8.01 24.47 -23.22
N LEU A 220 -8.33 23.18 -23.39
CA LEU A 220 -8.20 22.15 -22.35
C LEU A 220 -6.76 21.62 -22.22
N LEU A 221 -5.88 21.88 -23.18
CA LEU A 221 -4.52 21.34 -23.20
C LEU A 221 -3.69 21.77 -21.97
N PRO A 222 -3.67 23.07 -21.58
CA PRO A 222 -2.91 23.50 -20.41
C PRO A 222 -3.47 22.93 -19.10
N LEU A 223 -4.80 22.87 -18.96
CA LEU A 223 -5.45 22.28 -17.80
C LEU A 223 -5.08 20.81 -17.67
N HIS A 224 -5.13 20.07 -18.78
CA HIS A 224 -4.77 18.66 -18.80
C HIS A 224 -3.28 18.44 -18.43
N GLN A 225 -2.38 19.27 -18.98
CA GLN A 225 -0.95 19.19 -18.65
C GLN A 225 -0.70 19.39 -17.16
N ILE A 226 -1.38 20.35 -16.52
CA ILE A 226 -1.28 20.58 -15.07
C ILE A 226 -1.76 19.36 -14.30
N LEU A 227 -2.94 18.82 -14.64
CA LEU A 227 -3.52 17.65 -13.97
C LEU A 227 -2.60 16.42 -14.09
N TYR A 228 -1.99 16.21 -15.25
CA TYR A 228 -1.03 15.14 -15.47
C TYR A 228 0.21 15.32 -14.58
N THR A 229 0.84 16.50 -14.61
CA THR A 229 2.05 16.77 -13.82
C THR A 229 1.79 16.60 -12.32
N THR A 230 0.67 17.11 -11.80
CA THR A 230 0.34 16.98 -10.38
C THR A 230 0.08 15.52 -9.98
N ALA A 231 -0.51 14.72 -10.86
CA ALA A 231 -0.69 13.28 -10.62
C ALA A 231 0.64 12.52 -10.59
N ASP A 232 1.54 12.81 -11.52
CA ASP A 232 2.88 12.23 -11.57
C ASP A 232 3.72 12.62 -10.34
N GLU A 233 3.63 13.88 -9.88
CA GLU A 233 4.27 14.33 -8.64
C GLU A 233 3.70 13.63 -7.40
N PHE A 234 2.38 13.46 -7.34
CA PHE A 234 1.73 12.73 -6.26
C PHE A 234 2.17 11.26 -6.21
N ASP A 235 2.25 10.59 -7.35
CA ASP A 235 2.72 9.20 -7.45
C ASP A 235 4.18 9.06 -6.98
N LYS A 236 5.06 9.95 -7.45
CA LYS A 236 6.46 10.03 -7.00
C LYS A 236 6.59 10.26 -5.49
N LEU A 237 5.72 11.09 -4.91
CA LEU A 237 5.68 11.31 -3.46
C LEU A 237 5.31 10.02 -2.71
N LEU A 238 4.33 9.27 -3.21
CA LEU A 238 3.95 7.99 -2.60
C LEU A 238 5.09 6.96 -2.69
N LEU A 239 5.69 6.79 -3.87
CA LEU A 239 6.80 5.85 -4.08
C LEU A 239 8.01 6.18 -3.19
N SER A 240 8.42 7.45 -3.13
CA SER A 240 9.51 7.88 -2.24
C SER A 240 9.18 7.67 -0.76
N THR A 241 7.94 7.92 -0.36
CA THR A 241 7.49 7.67 1.02
C THR A 241 7.48 6.18 1.35
N ILE A 242 7.07 5.31 0.42
CA ILE A 242 7.13 3.85 0.61
C ILE A 242 8.55 3.38 0.88
N VAL A 243 9.55 3.87 0.13
CA VAL A 243 10.96 3.54 0.34
C VAL A 243 11.45 4.00 1.72
N LEU A 244 11.10 5.22 2.12
CA LEU A 244 11.44 5.75 3.44
C LEU A 244 10.81 4.89 4.55
N ARG A 245 9.51 4.58 4.44
CA ARG A 245 8.79 3.78 5.44
C ARG A 245 9.27 2.34 5.50
N LYS A 246 9.71 1.76 4.39
CA LYS A 246 10.36 0.44 4.39
C LYS A 246 11.66 0.46 5.19
N THR A 247 12.46 1.51 5.03
CA THR A 247 13.70 1.71 5.79
C THR A 247 13.41 1.84 7.29
N ASP A 248 12.40 2.63 7.67
CA ASP A 248 11.94 2.74 9.06
C ASP A 248 11.49 1.37 9.62
N LEU A 249 10.74 0.60 8.83
CA LEU A 249 10.26 -0.72 9.22
C LEU A 249 11.43 -1.69 9.47
N ASP A 250 12.41 -1.72 8.57
CA ASP A 250 13.60 -2.57 8.71
C ASP A 250 14.44 -2.20 9.94
N ALA A 251 14.58 -0.89 10.23
CA ALA A 251 15.23 -0.43 11.44
C ALA A 251 14.48 -0.89 12.70
N THR A 252 13.16 -0.72 12.75
CA THR A 252 12.36 -1.19 13.89
C THR A 252 12.36 -2.71 14.05
N GLN A 253 12.44 -3.46 12.95
CA GLN A 253 12.58 -4.92 12.98
C GLN A 253 13.93 -5.33 13.60
N LYS A 254 15.02 -4.66 13.22
CA LYS A 254 16.34 -4.90 13.80
C LYS A 254 16.36 -4.63 15.31
N ASP A 255 15.78 -3.51 15.73
CA ASP A 255 15.63 -3.16 17.15
C ASP A 255 14.80 -4.19 17.92
N LEU A 256 13.69 -4.66 17.34
CA LEU A 256 12.84 -5.69 17.95
C LEU A 256 13.58 -7.02 18.11
N LYS A 257 14.34 -7.44 17.09
CA LYS A 257 15.17 -8.66 17.14
C LYS A 257 16.22 -8.57 18.26
N LEU A 258 16.87 -7.42 18.41
CA LEU A 258 17.83 -7.20 19.48
C LEU A 258 17.17 -7.28 20.85
N ALA A 259 16.05 -6.56 21.06
CA ALA A 259 15.32 -6.59 22.32
C ALA A 259 14.79 -8.00 22.68
N LEU A 260 14.38 -8.79 21.67
CA LEU A 260 13.98 -10.18 21.87
C LEU A 260 15.18 -11.04 22.30
N LYS A 261 16.35 -10.85 21.67
CA LYS A 261 17.57 -11.55 22.04
C LYS A 261 17.94 -11.22 23.49
N ASP A 262 18.06 -9.95 23.84
CA ASP A 262 18.45 -9.51 25.19
C ASP A 262 17.50 -10.07 26.24
N ARG A 263 16.18 -9.96 26.01
CA ARG A 263 15.15 -10.57 26.86
C ARG A 263 15.36 -12.08 27.03
N THR A 264 15.66 -12.79 25.94
CA THR A 264 15.87 -14.24 25.96
C THR A 264 17.11 -14.60 26.77
N ASP A 265 18.21 -13.88 26.58
CA ASP A 265 19.46 -14.07 27.33
C ASP A 265 19.21 -13.89 28.84
N PHE A 266 18.47 -12.83 29.24
CA PHE A 266 18.10 -12.62 30.65
C PHE A 266 17.23 -13.74 31.23
N VAL A 267 16.27 -14.27 30.46
CA VAL A 267 15.43 -15.39 30.89
C VAL A 267 16.25 -16.65 31.07
N MET A 268 17.14 -16.96 30.12
CA MET A 268 17.98 -18.15 30.18
C MET A 268 18.97 -18.06 31.34
N ASP A 269 19.59 -16.91 31.56
CA ASP A 269 20.44 -16.65 32.73
C ASP A 269 19.68 -16.86 34.05
N LEU A 270 18.43 -16.38 34.13
CA LEU A 270 17.56 -16.58 35.29
C LEU A 270 17.26 -18.05 35.55
N TYR A 271 17.02 -18.84 34.50
CA TYR A 271 16.79 -20.27 34.65
C TYR A 271 18.06 -20.96 35.17
N ASN A 272 19.21 -20.72 34.55
CA ASN A 272 20.48 -21.32 34.96
C ASN A 272 20.82 -20.98 36.42
N LEU A 273 20.71 -19.71 36.81
CA LEU A 273 20.99 -19.29 38.20
C LEU A 273 20.04 -19.93 39.22
N ARG A 274 18.77 -20.15 38.86
CA ARG A 274 17.81 -20.83 39.74
C ARG A 274 18.14 -22.30 39.90
N ASP A 275 18.59 -22.95 38.84
CA ASP A 275 19.01 -24.34 38.88
C ASP A 275 20.29 -24.50 39.73
N ASP A 276 21.27 -23.60 39.55
CA ASP A 276 22.49 -23.55 40.37
C ASP A 276 22.17 -23.32 41.85
N TYR A 277 21.29 -22.37 42.15
CA TYR A 277 20.82 -22.09 43.51
C TYR A 277 20.13 -23.32 44.14
N GLY A 278 19.27 -24.01 43.38
CA GLY A 278 18.60 -25.23 43.84
C GLY A 278 19.59 -26.36 44.15
N SER A 279 20.60 -26.54 43.30
CA SER A 279 21.68 -27.51 43.48
C SER A 279 22.53 -27.21 44.72
N LEU A 280 22.92 -25.95 44.90
CA LEU A 280 23.69 -25.50 46.08
C LEU A 280 22.88 -25.67 47.37
N HIS A 281 21.58 -25.35 47.34
CA HIS A 281 20.70 -25.52 48.48
C HIS A 281 20.57 -27.00 48.87
N ALA A 282 20.32 -27.89 47.90
CA ALA A 282 20.26 -29.33 48.13
C ALA A 282 21.59 -29.90 48.65
N THR A 283 22.72 -29.39 48.14
CA THR A 283 24.05 -29.76 48.65
C THR A 283 24.20 -29.38 50.11
N LEU A 284 23.74 -28.19 50.50
CA LEU A 284 23.85 -27.69 51.86
C LEU A 284 22.95 -28.46 52.84
N GLU A 285 21.74 -28.84 52.42
CA GLU A 285 20.88 -29.78 53.17
C GLU A 285 21.55 -31.15 53.40
N LYS A 286 22.34 -31.62 52.43
CA LYS A 286 23.04 -32.92 52.49
C LYS A 286 24.38 -32.88 53.20
N ILE A 287 25.00 -31.71 53.38
CA ILE A 287 26.15 -31.53 54.29
C ILE A 287 25.60 -31.56 55.72
N CYS A 288 25.18 -32.75 56.17
CA CYS A 288 24.73 -33.01 57.52
C CYS A 288 25.89 -32.85 58.51
N CYS A 289 25.59 -32.35 59.70
CA CYS A 289 26.49 -32.34 60.84
C CYS A 289 26.84 -33.80 61.17
N PRO A 290 28.05 -34.30 60.87
CA PRO A 290 28.37 -35.65 61.31
C PRO A 290 28.38 -35.64 62.83
N THR A 291 27.81 -36.66 63.46
CA THR A 291 28.06 -36.93 64.87
C THR A 291 29.56 -37.21 65.02
N CYS A 292 30.36 -36.17 65.28
CA CYS A 292 31.82 -36.28 65.46
C CYS A 292 32.23 -37.08 66.71
N ASN A 293 31.28 -37.67 67.44
CA ASN A 293 31.53 -38.58 68.55
C ASN A 293 31.86 -40.01 68.10
N CYS A 294 32.03 -40.28 66.81
CA CYS A 294 32.40 -41.63 66.34
C CYS A 294 33.90 -41.93 66.50
N VAL A 295 34.71 -40.94 66.88
CA VAL A 295 36.12 -41.15 67.23
C VAL A 295 36.17 -41.65 68.66
N ASN A 296 36.52 -42.92 68.85
CA ASN A 296 36.58 -43.53 70.17
C ASN A 296 37.97 -43.27 70.78
N GLU A 297 38.10 -42.17 71.54
CA GLU A 297 39.37 -41.72 72.11
C GLU A 297 39.91 -42.67 73.22
N GLU A 298 39.06 -43.55 73.74
CA GLU A 298 39.40 -44.54 74.78
C GLU A 298 40.14 -45.78 74.24
N ILE A 299 40.12 -46.00 72.93
CA ILE A 299 40.79 -47.14 72.29
C ILE A 299 42.27 -46.77 72.07
N GLY A 300 43.20 -47.63 72.51
CA GLY A 300 44.65 -47.37 72.46
C GLY A 300 45.19 -47.04 71.05
N ASN A 301 46.38 -46.42 70.98
CA ASN A 301 46.99 -45.90 69.72
C ASN A 301 47.23 -46.94 68.60
N CYS A 302 47.00 -48.23 68.85
CA CYS A 302 47.30 -49.32 67.93
C CYS A 302 46.06 -50.01 67.33
N GLU A 303 44.86 -49.53 67.63
CA GLU A 303 43.61 -50.05 67.04
C GLU A 303 42.89 -48.97 66.20
N PRO A 304 42.15 -49.36 65.15
CA PRO A 304 41.49 -48.42 64.24
C PRO A 304 40.35 -47.66 64.94
N ARG A 305 40.65 -46.45 65.41
CA ARG A 305 39.72 -45.53 66.12
C ARG A 305 38.54 -44.98 65.30
N LEU A 306 38.49 -45.30 64.01
CA LEU A 306 37.59 -44.69 63.03
C LEU A 306 36.66 -45.71 62.36
N GLU A 307 36.64 -46.96 62.81
CA GLU A 307 35.87 -48.04 62.16
C GLU A 307 34.35 -47.75 62.19
N GLU A 308 33.82 -47.31 63.34
CA GLU A 308 32.44 -46.81 63.46
C GLU A 308 32.19 -45.54 62.62
N CYS A 309 33.18 -44.66 62.49
CA CYS A 309 33.07 -43.48 61.62
C CYS A 309 32.99 -43.91 60.15
N ALA A 310 33.79 -44.88 59.73
CA ALA A 310 33.85 -45.38 58.35
C ALA A 310 32.50 -45.99 57.94
N GLU A 311 31.86 -46.79 58.80
CA GLU A 311 30.53 -47.34 58.52
C GLU A 311 29.43 -46.27 58.41
N LYS A 312 29.48 -45.25 59.28
CA LYS A 312 28.51 -44.13 59.26
C LYS A 312 28.73 -43.20 58.05
N ILE A 313 29.98 -42.91 57.70
CA ILE A 313 30.34 -42.12 56.50
C ILE A 313 30.01 -42.90 55.23
N CYS A 314 30.26 -44.21 55.18
CA CYS A 314 29.91 -45.07 54.05
C CYS A 314 28.39 -45.15 53.82
N LYS A 315 27.57 -45.09 54.87
CA LYS A 315 26.11 -44.95 54.72
C LYS A 315 25.72 -43.64 54.03
N ILE A 316 26.30 -42.52 54.46
CA ILE A 316 26.07 -41.20 53.84
C ILE A 316 26.55 -41.17 52.38
N CYS A 317 27.72 -41.74 52.08
CA CYS A 317 28.24 -41.83 50.72
C CYS A 317 27.45 -42.82 49.84
N GLY A 318 26.87 -43.88 50.43
CA GLY A 318 25.96 -44.80 49.74
C GLY A 318 24.66 -44.13 49.31
N GLU A 319 24.09 -43.27 50.14
CA GLU A 319 22.90 -42.47 49.82
C GLU A 319 23.17 -41.39 48.75
N ILE A 320 24.39 -40.87 48.67
CA ILE A 320 24.82 -39.95 47.59
C ILE A 320 25.02 -40.69 46.26
N ARG A 321 25.42 -41.97 46.29
CA ARG A 321 25.62 -42.78 45.08
C ARG A 321 24.29 -43.23 44.43
N TYR A 322 23.20 -43.28 45.20
CA TYR A 322 21.87 -43.70 44.73
C TYR A 322 20.76 -42.74 45.19
N PRO A 323 20.66 -41.54 44.60
CA PRO A 323 19.60 -40.58 44.93
C PRO A 323 18.20 -41.02 44.45
N LEU A 324 18.11 -42.09 43.65
CA LEU A 324 16.88 -42.63 43.06
C LEU A 324 16.71 -44.11 43.44
N GLY A 325 16.41 -44.40 44.70
CA GLY A 325 15.55 -45.52 45.11
C GLY A 325 15.84 -46.96 44.64
N GLU A 326 17.01 -47.31 44.12
CA GLU A 326 17.39 -48.70 43.87
C GLU A 326 18.46 -49.13 44.88
N ASN A 327 18.03 -49.87 45.90
CA ASN A 327 18.93 -50.70 46.70
C ASN A 327 19.40 -51.87 45.81
N PRO A 328 20.70 -52.03 45.51
CA PRO A 328 21.18 -53.35 45.14
C PRO A 328 21.28 -54.19 46.41
N ASP A 329 20.68 -55.37 46.38
CA ASP A 329 20.70 -56.34 47.48
C ASP A 329 22.12 -56.54 48.06
N PRO A 330 22.26 -56.70 49.38
CA PRO A 330 23.54 -57.05 49.96
C PRO A 330 23.94 -58.45 49.46
N LEU A 331 25.10 -58.53 48.82
CA LEU A 331 25.78 -59.80 48.55
C LEU A 331 25.87 -60.58 49.88
N PRO A 332 25.44 -61.85 49.92
CA PRO A 332 25.37 -62.59 51.16
C PRO A 332 26.78 -62.90 51.68
N ALA A 333 26.97 -62.61 52.97
CA ALA A 333 28.16 -62.98 53.71
C ALA A 333 28.19 -64.50 53.97
N ASN A 334 29.35 -65.09 53.69
CA ASN A 334 29.92 -66.33 54.21
C ASN A 334 29.17 -67.66 53.98
N GLN A 335 29.77 -68.50 53.14
CA GLN A 335 29.93 -69.91 53.48
C GLN A 335 31.39 -70.16 53.84
N SER A 336 31.65 -70.32 55.14
CA SER A 336 32.87 -70.92 55.65
C SER A 336 32.84 -72.43 55.40
N ALA A 337 33.93 -72.94 54.79
CA ALA A 337 34.63 -74.19 55.09
C ALA A 337 33.85 -75.53 55.04
N ASN A 338 34.19 -76.44 54.11
CA ASN A 338 35.11 -77.58 54.35
C ASN A 338 35.04 -78.69 53.27
N GLU A 339 36.26 -79.18 52.93
CA GLU A 339 36.67 -80.57 52.69
C GLU A 339 36.02 -81.41 51.56
N ASN A 340 36.77 -81.58 50.46
CA ASN A 340 37.56 -82.81 50.18
C ASN A 340 38.61 -82.55 49.09
#